data_AF-A0A838PN24-F1
#
_entry.id   AF-A0A838PN24-F1
#
_cell.length_a   1.000
_cell.length_b   1.000
_cell.length_c   1.000
_cell.angle_alpha   90.00
_cell.angle_beta   90.00
_cell.angle_gamma   90.00
#
_symmetry.space_group_name_H-M   'P 1'
#
loop_
_entity.id
_entity.type
_entity.pdbx_description
1 polymer ?
#
loop_
_entity_poly.entity_id
_entity_poly.type
_entity_poly.pdbx_seq_one_letter_code
_entity_poly.pdbx_strand_id
1 'polypeptide(L)'
;MTTISPTAGKTGVATSANVLATFSEPMRAATVTKSTVKVVRKGTTKSLAATLTYDAARRRATLNPTSALARGAVYTATVSTGVRDAAGNPMAKARSWSFTVRR
;
A
#
# COMPACT_ATOMS: atom_id res chain seq x y z
N MET A 1 8.65 -2.05 -8.74
CA MET A 1 8.47 -2.44 -7.31
C MET A 1 9.24 -3.71 -7.06
N THR A 2 9.95 -3.79 -5.95
CA THR A 2 10.80 -4.93 -5.58
C THR A 2 10.12 -5.83 -4.56
N THR A 3 9.50 -5.25 -3.53
CA THR A 3 8.80 -6.01 -2.49
C THR A 3 7.49 -5.34 -2.07
N ILE A 4 6.54 -6.16 -1.63
CA ILE A 4 5.27 -5.74 -1.04
C ILE A 4 5.01 -6.56 0.22
N SER A 5 4.38 -5.95 1.22
CA SER A 5 3.94 -6.63 2.43
C SER A 5 2.56 -6.10 2.85
N PRO A 6 1.59 -6.94 3.22
CA PRO A 6 1.57 -8.39 3.04
C PRO A 6 1.77 -8.77 1.56
N THR A 7 2.33 -9.96 1.30
CA THR A 7 2.50 -10.44 -0.07
C THR A 7 1.15 -10.70 -0.74
N ALA A 8 1.12 -10.69 -2.07
CA ALA A 8 -0.10 -10.96 -2.82
C ALA A 8 -0.67 -12.35 -2.47
N GLY A 9 -1.95 -12.40 -2.14
CA GLY A 9 -2.64 -13.63 -1.73
C GLY A 9 -2.35 -14.08 -0.29
N LYS A 10 -1.53 -13.35 0.49
CA LYS A 10 -1.19 -13.76 1.86
C LYS A 10 -2.44 -13.88 2.73
N THR A 11 -2.56 -15.00 3.43
CA THR A 11 -3.58 -15.25 4.45
C THR A 11 -2.98 -15.19 5.85
N GLY A 12 -3.84 -15.11 6.88
CA GLY A 12 -3.41 -15.07 8.27
C GLY A 12 -2.73 -13.76 8.67
N VAL A 13 -2.96 -12.68 7.93
CA VAL A 13 -2.37 -11.37 8.21
C VAL A 13 -2.88 -10.85 9.55
N ALA A 14 -1.98 -10.31 10.38
CA ALA A 14 -2.34 -9.74 11.67
C ALA A 14 -3.29 -8.54 11.50
N THR A 15 -4.19 -8.35 12.46
CA THR A 15 -5.14 -7.23 12.45
C THR A 15 -4.46 -5.86 12.58
N SER A 16 -3.22 -5.82 13.08
CA SER A 16 -2.38 -4.63 13.20
C SER A 16 -1.36 -4.47 12.06
N ALA A 17 -1.46 -5.27 11.00
CA ALA A 17 -0.45 -5.27 9.95
C ALA A 17 -0.40 -3.94 9.17
N ASN A 18 0.81 -3.44 8.98
CA ASN A 18 1.10 -2.38 8.02
C ASN A 18 1.07 -2.91 6.58
N VAL A 19 0.76 -2.03 5.64
CA VAL A 19 0.94 -2.28 4.21
C VAL A 19 2.18 -1.55 3.73
N LEU A 20 3.15 -2.30 3.22
CA LEU A 20 4.43 -1.83 2.74
C LEU A 20 4.53 -2.01 1.23
N ALA A 21 5.16 -1.04 0.57
CA ALA A 21 5.53 -1.15 -0.83
C ALA A 21 6.92 -0.55 -1.05
N THR A 22 7.84 -1.38 -1.56
CA THR A 22 9.21 -0.97 -1.87
C THR A 22 9.35 -0.77 -3.38
N PHE A 23 9.79 0.42 -3.77
CA PHE A 23 9.98 0.80 -5.16
C PHE A 23 11.36 0.34 -5.65
N SER A 24 11.46 0.10 -6.96
CA SER A 24 12.72 -0.28 -7.61
C SER A 24 13.71 0.88 -7.66
N GLU A 25 13.20 2.11 -7.62
CA GLU A 25 13.97 3.35 -7.73
C GLU A 25 13.47 4.40 -6.71
N PRO A 26 14.22 5.50 -6.51
CA PRO A 26 13.79 6.61 -5.68
C PRO A 26 12.53 7.30 -6.25
N MET A 27 11.51 7.48 -5.40
CA MET A 27 10.26 8.17 -5.75
C MET A 27 10.22 9.57 -5.12
N ARG A 28 9.46 10.48 -5.74
CA ARG A 28 9.14 11.78 -5.14
C ARG A 28 8.14 11.60 -4.01
N ALA A 29 8.59 11.85 -2.79
CA ALA A 29 7.79 11.72 -1.57
C ALA A 29 6.45 12.47 -1.66
N ALA A 30 6.44 13.68 -2.26
CA ALA A 30 5.24 14.49 -2.44
C ALA A 30 4.14 13.82 -3.29
N THR A 31 4.48 12.82 -4.10
CA THR A 31 3.53 12.07 -4.94
C THR A 31 3.05 10.77 -4.30
N VAL A 32 3.68 10.36 -3.18
CA VAL A 32 3.28 9.21 -2.36
C VAL A 32 2.26 9.70 -1.33
N THR A 33 1.00 9.75 -1.74
CA THR A 33 -0.11 10.30 -0.95
C THR A 33 -1.21 9.26 -0.76
N LYS A 34 -2.21 9.57 0.08
CA LYS A 34 -3.35 8.66 0.32
C LYS A 34 -4.26 8.49 -0.91
N SER A 35 -4.13 9.33 -1.94
CA SER A 35 -4.84 9.17 -3.21
C SER A 35 -4.12 8.21 -4.17
N THR A 36 -2.79 8.14 -4.08
CA THR A 36 -1.95 7.28 -4.94
C THR A 36 -1.61 5.94 -4.29
N VAL A 37 -1.56 5.87 -2.96
CA VAL A 37 -1.35 4.66 -2.17
C VAL A 37 -2.52 4.46 -1.21
N LYS A 38 -3.31 3.41 -1.42
CA LYS A 38 -4.52 3.15 -0.63
C LYS A 38 -4.76 1.67 -0.39
N VAL A 39 -5.55 1.38 0.64
CA VAL A 39 -6.02 0.03 0.97
C VAL A 39 -7.53 0.09 1.10
N VAL A 40 -8.24 -0.84 0.46
CA VAL A 40 -9.70 -0.91 0.45
C VAL A 40 -10.14 -2.30 0.89
N ARG A 41 -11.17 -2.38 1.74
CA ARG A 41 -11.77 -3.67 2.12
C ARG A 41 -12.63 -4.19 0.97
N LYS A 42 -12.53 -5.47 0.62
CA LYS A 42 -13.38 -6.12 -0.39
C LYS A 42 -14.86 -5.92 -0.01
N GLY A 43 -15.67 -5.55 -1.01
CA GLY A 43 -17.09 -5.19 -0.82
C GLY A 43 -17.33 -3.74 -0.40
N THR A 44 -16.30 -2.91 -0.33
CA THR A 44 -16.41 -1.46 -0.11
C THR A 44 -15.62 -0.70 -1.15
N THR A 45 -15.94 0.58 -1.35
CA THR A 45 -15.17 1.52 -2.18
C THR A 45 -14.34 2.50 -1.34
N LYS A 46 -14.61 2.53 -0.03
CA LYS A 46 -13.97 3.45 0.92
C LYS A 46 -12.55 2.98 1.24
N SER A 47 -11.58 3.85 1.00
CA SER A 47 -10.21 3.66 1.48
C SER A 47 -10.17 3.61 3.00
N LEU A 48 -9.36 2.70 3.53
CA LEU A 48 -9.06 2.59 4.95
C LEU A 48 -8.36 3.87 5.43
N ALA A 49 -8.79 4.38 6.58
CA ALA A 49 -8.08 5.45 7.26
C ALA A 49 -6.71 4.94 7.72
N ALA A 50 -5.66 5.66 7.33
CA ALA A 50 -4.28 5.27 7.58
C ALA A 50 -3.35 6.48 7.60
N THR A 51 -2.24 6.35 8.30
CA THR A 51 -1.08 7.23 8.18
C THR A 51 -0.16 6.67 7.09
N LEU A 52 0.22 7.49 6.12
CA LEU A 52 1.12 7.12 5.05
C LEU A 52 2.45 7.84 5.23
N THR A 53 3.54 7.09 5.17
CA THR A 53 4.90 7.62 5.21
C THR A 53 5.71 7.07 4.04
N TYR A 54 6.68 7.84 3.57
CA TYR A 54 7.64 7.41 2.56
C TYR A 54 9.06 7.62 3.05
N ASP A 55 9.82 6.53 3.12
CA ASP A 55 11.24 6.52 3.46
C ASP A 55 12.04 6.48 2.15
N ALA A 56 12.61 7.62 1.77
CA ALA A 56 13.34 7.76 0.50
C ALA A 56 14.61 6.92 0.46
N ALA A 57 15.33 6.80 1.58
CA ALA A 57 16.57 6.02 1.67
C ALA A 57 16.30 4.54 1.43
N ARG A 58 15.21 4.02 1.99
CA ARG A 58 14.79 2.63 1.80
C ARG A 58 13.81 2.43 0.64
N ARG A 59 13.47 3.50 -0.09
CA ARG A 59 12.49 3.52 -1.19
C ARG A 59 11.17 2.85 -0.81
N ARG A 60 10.67 3.09 0.40
CA ARG A 60 9.54 2.34 0.97
C ARG A 60 8.40 3.24 1.39
N ALA A 61 7.22 3.00 0.82
CA ALA A 61 5.96 3.52 1.34
C ALA A 61 5.43 2.59 2.44
N THR A 62 5.01 3.17 3.56
CA THR A 62 4.38 2.47 4.68
C THR A 62 3.03 3.09 4.97
N LEU A 63 1.97 2.33 4.73
CA LEU A 63 0.61 2.66 5.09
C LEU A 63 0.26 1.92 6.38
N ASN A 64 0.09 2.67 7.46
CA ASN A 64 -0.27 2.19 8.79
C ASN A 64 -1.75 2.50 9.06
N PRO A 65 -2.64 1.49 9.03
CA PRO A 65 -4.05 1.67 9.40
C PRO A 65 -4.24 2.35 10.75
N THR A 66 -5.13 3.35 10.84
CA THR A 66 -5.44 4.00 12.14
C THR A 66 -6.33 3.13 13.04
N SER A 67 -6.91 2.08 12.49
CA SER A 67 -7.77 1.13 13.20
C SER A 67 -7.41 -0.28 12.78
N ALA A 68 -7.65 -1.24 13.68
CA ALA A 68 -7.42 -2.65 13.40
C ALA A 68 -8.19 -3.10 12.16
N LEU A 69 -7.52 -3.90 11.32
CA LEU A 69 -8.13 -4.55 10.17
C LEU A 69 -9.19 -5.56 10.65
N ALA A 70 -10.30 -5.64 9.92
CA ALA A 70 -11.39 -6.55 10.25
C ALA A 70 -10.97 -8.01 10.07
N ARG A 71 -11.23 -8.83 11.09
CA ARG A 71 -10.93 -10.27 11.10
C ARG A 71 -11.66 -10.99 9.97
N GLY A 72 -10.96 -11.93 9.33
CA GLY A 72 -11.48 -12.69 8.19
C GLY A 72 -11.77 -11.87 6.93
N ALA A 73 -11.50 -10.56 6.92
CA ALA A 73 -11.74 -9.71 5.77
C ALA A 73 -10.58 -9.79 4.76
N VAL A 74 -10.94 -9.59 3.49
CA VAL A 74 -9.99 -9.41 2.39
C VAL A 74 -9.80 -7.91 2.15
N TYR A 75 -8.55 -7.48 2.04
CA TYR A 75 -8.18 -6.12 1.69
C TYR A 75 -7.40 -6.11 0.39
N THR A 76 -7.54 -5.05 -0.39
CA THR A 76 -6.79 -4.79 -1.62
C THR A 76 -5.98 -3.52 -1.43
N ALA A 77 -4.66 -3.64 -1.53
CA ALA A 77 -3.74 -2.52 -1.58
C ALA A 77 -3.49 -2.10 -3.02
N THR A 78 -3.44 -0.80 -3.27
CA THR A 78 -3.18 -0.23 -4.59
C THR A 78 -2.14 0.88 -4.49
N VAL A 79 -1.16 0.82 -5.38
CA VAL A 79 -0.27 1.94 -5.71
C VAL A 79 -0.52 2.32 -7.17
N SER A 80 -1.01 3.53 -7.40
CA SER A 80 -1.42 4.00 -8.72
C SER A 80 -0.24 4.53 -9.55
N THR A 81 -0.50 4.78 -10.83
CA THR A 81 0.44 5.46 -11.74
C THR A 81 0.67 6.94 -11.39
N GLY A 82 -0.05 7.49 -10.40
CA GLY A 82 0.14 8.86 -9.93
C GLY A 82 1.39 9.06 -9.08
N VAL A 83 2.02 7.97 -8.59
CA VAL A 83 3.34 8.06 -7.93
C VAL A 83 4.41 8.28 -8.99
N ARG A 84 5.30 9.24 -8.77
CA ARG A 84 6.35 9.64 -9.74
C ARG A 84 7.75 9.51 -9.18
N ASP A 85 8.71 9.21 -10.03
CA ASP A 85 10.14 9.21 -9.72
C ASP A 85 10.70 10.63 -9.55
N ALA A 86 11.99 10.75 -9.22
CA ALA A 86 12.69 12.03 -9.08
C ALA A 86 12.66 12.90 -10.34
N ALA A 87 12.65 12.29 -11.54
CA ALA A 87 12.57 12.98 -12.83
C ALA A 87 11.12 13.38 -13.19
N GLY A 88 10.13 12.94 -12.44
CA GLY A 88 8.72 13.21 -12.68
C GLY A 88 8.01 12.15 -13.53
N ASN A 89 8.67 11.06 -13.87
CA ASN A 89 8.06 9.96 -14.61
C ASN A 89 7.06 9.21 -13.73
N PRO A 90 5.84 8.94 -14.21
CA PRO A 90 4.87 8.13 -13.47
C PRO A 90 5.30 6.66 -13.43
N MET A 91 4.76 5.90 -12.47
CA MET A 91 4.90 4.43 -12.52
C MET A 91 4.32 3.90 -13.84
N ALA A 92 5.06 3.01 -14.51
CA ALA A 92 4.63 2.42 -15.78
C ALA A 92 3.29 1.67 -15.70
N LYS A 93 3.01 1.04 -14.55
CA LYS A 93 1.74 0.36 -14.29
C LYS A 93 1.37 0.47 -12.82
N ALA A 94 0.08 0.67 -12.55
CA ALA A 94 -0.44 0.56 -11.19
C ALA A 94 -0.21 -0.86 -10.64
N ARG A 95 0.16 -0.96 -9.36
CA ARG A 95 0.27 -2.23 -8.66
C ARG A 95 -0.92 -2.40 -7.73
N SER A 96 -1.61 -3.53 -7.86
CA SER A 96 -2.71 -3.91 -6.98
C SER A 96 -2.52 -5.34 -6.50
N TRP A 97 -2.77 -5.59 -5.22
CA TRP A 97 -2.72 -6.94 -4.65
C TRP A 97 -3.67 -7.06 -3.46
N SER A 98 -4.12 -8.28 -3.19
CA SER A 98 -5.02 -8.57 -2.07
C SER A 98 -4.38 -9.45 -1.02
N PHE A 99 -4.86 -9.36 0.21
CA PHE A 99 -4.47 -10.20 1.34
C PHE A 99 -5.65 -10.41 2.29
N THR A 100 -5.59 -11.47 3.10
CA THR A 100 -6.67 -11.89 4.00
C THR A 100 -6.20 -11.82 5.46
N VAL A 101 -6.96 -11.10 6.27
CA VAL A 101 -6.73 -10.96 7.71
C VAL A 101 -7.15 -12.24 8.42
N ARG A 102 -6.38 -12.65 9.43
CA ARG A 102 -6.72 -13.78 10.30
C ARG A 102 -8.13 -13.64 10.88
N ARG A 103 -8.81 -14.76 11.09
CA ARG A 103 -10.04 -14.78 11.90
C ARG A 103 -9.68 -14.55 13.36
#